data_AF-A0A395ITU6-F1
#
_entry.id   AF-A0A395ITU6-F1
#
_cell.length_a   1.000
_cell.length_b   1.000
_cell.length_c   1.000
_cell.angle_alpha   90.00
_cell.angle_beta   90.00
_cell.angle_gamma   90.00
#
_symmetry.space_group_name_H-M   'P 1'
#
loop_
_entity.id
_entity.type
_entity.pdbx_description
1 polymer ?
#
loop_
_entity_poly.entity_id
_entity_poly.type
_entity_poly.pdbx_seq_one_letter_code
_entity_poly.pdbx_strand_id
1 'polypeptide(L)'
;MLENNTHVTGVAAYLFEKAALTDPKAAPGFVAGFSQSSVGDTTPNVLGAWCDDGSDLSWSSPAFQALDLGVSSCYIIGQRQLAGAQALYNTLDTVGTPVVDGSVKSFHFFQDMQFYDFPLANGSIVQTCPAALGYSFAAGTSDGPGAFDFTQNDPGAPSNPLWSVVSGLLRVPTAQQQPPCRVDAGNPPSQPQPAPPKSPHPPPRLSLAAPQTHTRTISLPRPEEYSIQRYEGASTLYGQHELEAYIHLTTSAIGYLAASNTSQPAAGPSPPNNVNASLSFITGVVYDSGSFGSVSVQPNSAYKIGSVVNATFVGANPRNNLRLEGTYTLLNS
;
A
#
# COMPACT_ATOMS: atom_id res chain seq x y z
N MET A 1 -11.50 -5.90 -10.14
CA MET A 1 -10.36 -6.31 -9.32
C MET A 1 -10.75 -6.10 -7.88
N LEU A 2 -10.95 -7.17 -7.13
CA LEU A 2 -10.95 -7.06 -5.69
C LEU A 2 -9.47 -7.00 -5.27
N GLU A 3 -9.07 -5.89 -4.66
CA GLU A 3 -8.02 -5.87 -3.64
C GLU A 3 -6.53 -5.96 -4.02
N ASN A 4 -6.02 -5.64 -5.24
CA ASN A 4 -4.55 -5.53 -5.32
C ASN A 4 -3.89 -4.64 -6.39
N ASN A 5 -3.49 -3.43 -5.97
CA ASN A 5 -2.51 -2.60 -6.67
C ASN A 5 -1.14 -3.31 -6.86
N THR A 6 -0.76 -4.21 -5.95
CA THR A 6 0.55 -4.90 -6.00
C THR A 6 0.65 -5.90 -7.15
N HIS A 7 -0.48 -6.54 -7.51
CA HIS A 7 -0.49 -7.46 -8.65
C HIS A 7 -0.29 -6.71 -9.97
N VAL A 8 -0.85 -5.51 -10.10
CA VAL A 8 -0.70 -4.67 -11.29
C VAL A 8 0.76 -4.31 -11.53
N THR A 9 1.46 -3.81 -10.49
CA THR A 9 2.88 -3.45 -10.59
C THR A 9 3.75 -4.67 -10.88
N GLY A 10 3.40 -5.84 -10.32
CA GLY A 10 4.07 -7.11 -10.62
C GLY A 10 3.89 -7.56 -12.07
N VAL A 11 2.68 -7.43 -12.63
CA VAL A 11 2.44 -7.72 -14.05
C VAL A 11 3.20 -6.74 -14.95
N ALA A 12 3.22 -5.45 -14.62
CA ALA A 12 3.99 -4.45 -15.38
C ALA A 12 5.49 -4.78 -15.40
N ALA A 13 6.06 -5.13 -14.25
CA ALA A 13 7.45 -5.59 -14.12
C ALA A 13 7.73 -6.82 -15.00
N TYR A 14 6.92 -7.87 -14.85
CA TYR A 14 7.05 -9.09 -15.64
C TYR A 14 6.99 -8.83 -17.15
N LEU A 15 6.02 -8.02 -17.60
CA LEU A 15 5.88 -7.70 -19.01
C LEU A 15 7.07 -6.88 -19.54
N PHE A 16 7.65 -5.99 -18.72
CA PHE A 16 8.84 -5.24 -19.10
C PHE A 16 10.05 -6.17 -19.24
N GLU A 17 10.28 -7.05 -18.27
CA GLU A 17 11.36 -8.03 -18.34
C GLU A 17 11.23 -8.93 -19.58
N LYS A 18 10.00 -9.34 -19.93
CA LYS A 18 9.74 -10.08 -21.17
C LYS A 18 10.03 -9.28 -22.43
N ALA A 19 9.67 -8.00 -22.48
CA ALA A 19 10.00 -7.14 -23.61
C ALA A 19 11.52 -6.95 -23.77
N ALA A 20 12.23 -6.80 -22.65
CA ALA A 20 13.67 -6.62 -22.59
C ALA A 20 14.46 -7.83 -23.15
N LEU A 21 13.92 -9.05 -23.10
CA LEU A 21 14.57 -10.24 -23.68
C LEU A 21 14.87 -10.10 -25.19
N THR A 22 14.09 -9.28 -25.89
CA THR A 22 14.25 -9.05 -27.33
C THR A 22 14.80 -7.68 -27.67
N ASP A 23 15.06 -6.83 -26.65
CA ASP A 23 15.59 -5.49 -26.85
C ASP A 23 17.13 -5.54 -26.89
N PRO A 24 17.77 -5.18 -28.02
CA PRO A 24 19.23 -5.17 -28.12
C PRO A 24 19.90 -4.16 -27.18
N LYS A 25 19.16 -3.18 -26.64
CA LYS A 25 19.67 -2.22 -25.66
C LYS A 25 19.64 -2.74 -24.22
N ALA A 26 18.85 -3.76 -23.94
CA ALA A 26 18.72 -4.30 -22.59
C ALA A 26 19.92 -5.16 -22.22
N ALA A 27 20.45 -4.97 -21.02
CA ALA A 27 21.52 -5.81 -20.50
C ALA A 27 21.03 -7.25 -20.21
N PRO A 28 21.89 -8.27 -20.33
CA PRO A 28 21.57 -9.61 -19.86
C PRO A 28 21.15 -9.59 -18.39
N GLY A 29 20.04 -10.28 -18.07
CA GLY A 29 19.50 -10.29 -16.70
C GLY A 29 18.80 -8.99 -16.30
N PHE A 30 18.24 -8.25 -17.26
CA PHE A 30 17.43 -7.06 -17.00
C PHE A 30 16.34 -7.33 -15.95
N VAL A 31 16.24 -6.43 -14.97
CA VAL A 31 15.25 -6.47 -13.89
C VAL A 31 14.42 -5.21 -13.94
N ALA A 32 13.09 -5.34 -13.89
CA ALA A 32 12.17 -4.21 -13.85
C ALA A 32 11.52 -4.08 -12.48
N GLY A 33 11.70 -2.94 -11.82
CA GLY A 33 11.02 -2.62 -10.56
C GLY A 33 10.00 -1.50 -10.72
N PHE A 34 8.74 -1.76 -10.36
CA PHE A 34 7.68 -0.74 -10.29
C PHE A 34 7.40 -0.43 -8.82
N SER A 35 7.97 0.68 -8.34
CA SER A 35 7.80 1.13 -6.96
C SER A 35 6.54 1.96 -6.78
N GLN A 36 5.87 1.81 -5.64
CA GLN A 36 4.74 2.66 -5.29
C GLN A 36 5.21 4.07 -4.93
N SER A 37 4.37 5.05 -5.23
CA SER A 37 4.48 6.44 -4.75
C SER A 37 3.30 6.71 -3.79
N SER A 38 2.80 7.94 -3.70
CA SER A 38 1.63 8.30 -2.90
C SER A 38 0.34 7.70 -3.50
N VAL A 39 0.03 6.46 -3.13
CA VAL A 39 -1.10 5.66 -3.67
C VAL A 39 -2.22 5.43 -2.64
N GLY A 40 -2.28 6.23 -1.59
CA GLY A 40 -3.21 6.04 -0.46
C GLY A 40 -4.68 6.11 -0.84
N ASP A 41 -5.01 6.89 -1.86
CA ASP A 41 -6.35 7.18 -2.37
C ASP A 41 -6.47 6.88 -3.88
N THR A 42 -5.56 6.08 -4.45
CA THR A 42 -5.57 5.72 -5.87
C THR A 42 -6.07 4.28 -6.08
N THR A 43 -7.00 4.11 -7.02
CA THR A 43 -7.56 2.81 -7.39
C THR A 43 -7.18 2.40 -8.82
N PRO A 44 -6.91 1.11 -9.09
CA PRO A 44 -6.74 0.59 -10.45
C PRO A 44 -8.09 0.36 -11.16
N ASN A 45 -9.22 0.55 -10.45
CA ASN A 45 -10.59 0.40 -10.94
C ASN A 45 -11.06 1.66 -11.67
N VAL A 46 -10.44 1.93 -12.82
CA VAL A 46 -10.51 3.21 -13.54
C VAL A 46 -11.82 3.49 -14.29
N LEU A 47 -12.78 2.57 -14.33
CA LEU A 47 -14.05 2.79 -15.04
C LEU A 47 -15.12 3.45 -14.15
N GLY A 48 -14.81 3.74 -12.90
CA GLY A 48 -15.71 4.46 -11.99
C GLY A 48 -16.76 3.55 -11.36
N ALA A 49 -17.57 4.14 -10.48
CA ALA A 49 -18.62 3.45 -9.78
C ALA A 49 -19.86 3.19 -10.64
N TRP A 50 -20.37 1.97 -10.55
CA TRP A 50 -21.53 1.39 -11.22
C TRP A 50 -22.21 0.39 -10.29
N CYS A 51 -23.49 0.08 -10.50
CA CYS A 51 -24.24 -0.85 -9.66
C CYS A 51 -24.85 -1.92 -10.55
N ASP A 52 -24.63 -3.20 -10.26
CA ASP A 52 -25.20 -4.29 -11.08
C ASP A 52 -26.74 -4.33 -11.02
N ASP A 53 -27.34 -3.75 -9.98
CA ASP A 53 -28.79 -3.65 -9.76
C ASP A 53 -29.36 -2.23 -9.88
N GLY A 54 -28.53 -1.21 -10.11
CA GLY A 54 -28.92 0.20 -10.18
C GLY A 54 -29.00 0.97 -8.85
N SER A 55 -28.54 0.42 -7.72
CA SER A 55 -28.46 1.09 -6.40
C SER A 55 -27.03 1.13 -5.84
N ASP A 56 -26.66 2.17 -5.07
CA ASP A 56 -25.34 2.47 -4.47
C ASP A 56 -24.02 1.85 -5.01
N LEU A 57 -23.06 2.75 -5.23
CA LEU A 57 -21.85 2.70 -6.07
C LEU A 57 -20.87 1.51 -5.86
N SER A 58 -20.67 0.65 -6.87
CA SER A 58 -19.61 -0.39 -6.96
C SER A 58 -18.57 -0.08 -8.06
N TRP A 59 -17.26 -0.11 -7.79
CA TRP A 59 -16.25 0.41 -8.72
C TRP A 59 -15.81 -0.62 -9.76
N SER A 60 -15.88 -0.24 -11.04
CA SER A 60 -15.64 -1.14 -12.16
C SER A 60 -14.21 -1.04 -12.70
N SER A 61 -13.63 -2.20 -13.04
CA SER A 61 -12.34 -2.31 -13.73
C SER A 61 -12.54 -2.58 -15.22
N PRO A 62 -11.54 -2.32 -16.07
CA PRO A 62 -11.55 -2.84 -17.44
C PRO A 62 -11.76 -4.35 -17.45
N ALA A 63 -12.62 -4.86 -18.34
CA ALA A 63 -13.00 -6.27 -18.38
C ALA A 63 -13.66 -6.81 -17.09
N PHE A 64 -14.40 -5.99 -16.33
CA PHE A 64 -15.11 -6.46 -15.13
C PHE A 64 -16.10 -7.61 -15.37
N GLN A 65 -16.60 -7.73 -16.61
CA GLN A 65 -17.50 -8.82 -17.02
C GLN A 65 -16.77 -10.16 -17.20
N ALA A 66 -15.43 -10.17 -17.21
CA ALA A 66 -14.67 -11.40 -17.26
C ALA A 66 -14.82 -12.15 -15.93
N LEU A 67 -15.28 -13.40 -15.99
CA LEU A 67 -15.40 -14.29 -14.83
C LEU A 67 -14.04 -14.90 -14.47
N ASP A 68 -13.04 -14.05 -14.22
CA ASP A 68 -11.64 -14.43 -14.02
C ASP A 68 -11.02 -13.84 -12.75
N LEU A 69 -11.88 -13.40 -11.82
CA LEU A 69 -11.47 -12.79 -10.55
C LEU A 69 -10.57 -11.54 -10.72
N GLY A 70 -10.67 -10.86 -11.87
CA GLY A 70 -9.94 -9.62 -12.14
C GLY A 70 -8.58 -9.81 -12.80
N VAL A 71 -8.23 -11.02 -13.24
CA VAL A 71 -6.96 -11.30 -13.94
C VAL A 71 -6.83 -10.46 -15.21
N SER A 72 -7.86 -10.40 -16.05
CA SER A 72 -7.87 -9.59 -17.28
C SER A 72 -7.72 -8.10 -16.97
N SER A 73 -8.42 -7.61 -15.95
CA SER A 73 -8.28 -6.23 -15.49
C SER A 73 -6.85 -5.93 -15.05
N CYS A 74 -6.25 -6.81 -14.24
CA CYS A 74 -4.88 -6.69 -13.76
C CYS A 74 -3.90 -6.59 -14.93
N TYR A 75 -4.06 -7.46 -15.92
CA TYR A 75 -3.24 -7.49 -17.12
C TYR A 75 -3.36 -6.19 -17.92
N ILE A 76 -4.58 -5.70 -18.15
CA ILE A 76 -4.82 -4.44 -18.88
C ILE A 76 -4.17 -3.24 -18.16
N ILE A 77 -4.32 -3.13 -16.85
CA ILE A 77 -3.70 -2.01 -16.10
C ILE A 77 -2.18 -2.17 -16.07
N GLY A 78 -1.65 -3.38 -15.91
CA GLY A 78 -0.21 -3.65 -15.95
C GLY A 78 0.41 -3.27 -17.30
N GLN A 79 -0.28 -3.55 -18.41
CA GLN A 79 0.13 -3.10 -19.75
C GLN A 79 0.18 -1.57 -19.87
N ARG A 80 -0.76 -0.85 -19.24
CA ARG A 80 -0.77 0.63 -19.24
C ARG A 80 0.42 1.19 -18.46
N GLN A 81 0.75 0.61 -17.31
CA GLN A 81 1.94 1.00 -16.55
C GLN A 81 3.24 0.72 -17.33
N LEU A 82 3.33 -0.46 -17.96
CA LEU A 82 4.45 -0.79 -18.85
C LEU A 82 4.58 0.23 -19.97
N ALA A 83 3.49 0.59 -20.67
CA ALA A 83 3.54 1.52 -21.79
C ALA A 83 4.15 2.86 -21.40
N GLY A 84 3.79 3.40 -20.23
CA GLY A 84 4.39 4.62 -19.68
C GLY A 84 5.88 4.45 -19.37
N ALA A 85 6.26 3.37 -18.68
CA ALA A 85 7.65 3.09 -18.32
C ALA A 85 8.54 2.87 -19.55
N GLN A 86 8.06 2.12 -20.53
CA GLN A 86 8.80 1.81 -21.75
C GLN A 86 8.96 3.07 -22.63
N ALA A 87 7.96 3.95 -22.69
CA ALA A 87 8.10 5.23 -23.38
C ALA A 87 9.23 6.09 -22.79
N LEU A 88 9.34 6.14 -21.45
CA LEU A 88 10.45 6.83 -20.77
C LEU A 88 11.78 6.14 -21.03
N TYR A 89 11.84 4.82 -20.83
CA TYR A 89 13.05 4.02 -21.04
C TYR A 89 13.64 4.20 -22.44
N ASN A 90 12.79 4.21 -23.48
CA ASN A 90 13.23 4.37 -24.87
C ASN A 90 13.87 5.74 -25.16
N THR A 91 13.59 6.75 -24.35
CA THR A 91 14.15 8.10 -24.49
C THR A 91 15.25 8.40 -23.48
N LEU A 92 15.54 7.47 -22.55
CA LEU A 92 16.41 7.73 -21.41
C LEU A 92 17.84 8.12 -21.82
N ASP A 93 18.35 7.54 -22.92
CA ASP A 93 19.67 7.87 -23.48
C ASP A 93 19.76 9.32 -24.00
N THR A 94 18.62 9.96 -24.33
CA THR A 94 18.59 11.30 -24.94
C THR A 94 18.11 12.38 -23.98
N VAL A 95 17.17 12.07 -23.08
CA VAL A 95 16.59 13.04 -22.13
C VAL A 95 17.05 12.81 -20.69
N GLY A 96 17.61 11.64 -20.38
CA GLY A 96 18.04 11.28 -19.03
C GLY A 96 19.24 12.10 -18.57
N THR A 97 19.25 12.43 -17.28
CA THR A 97 20.45 12.93 -16.61
C THR A 97 21.10 11.76 -15.87
N PRO A 98 22.24 11.22 -16.33
CA PRO A 98 22.89 10.10 -15.66
C PRO A 98 23.41 10.53 -14.29
N VAL A 99 23.26 9.65 -13.31
CA VAL A 99 23.90 9.81 -12.00
C VAL A 99 25.34 9.31 -12.14
N VAL A 100 26.28 10.25 -12.24
CA VAL A 100 27.70 9.96 -12.55
C VAL A 100 28.63 9.99 -11.34
N ASP A 101 28.17 10.53 -10.21
CA ASP A 101 28.99 10.70 -9.01
C ASP A 101 28.68 9.65 -7.93
N GLY A 102 29.71 9.21 -7.21
CA GLY A 102 29.62 8.24 -6.10
C GLY A 102 29.05 8.81 -4.79
N SER A 103 28.41 9.99 -4.82
CA SER A 103 27.89 10.71 -3.65
C SER A 103 26.49 10.24 -3.24
N VAL A 104 26.31 8.92 -3.09
CA VAL A 104 25.11 8.36 -2.48
C VAL A 104 25.17 8.65 -0.98
N LYS A 105 24.20 9.44 -0.50
CA LYS A 105 24.04 9.74 0.93
C LYS A 105 22.71 9.23 1.43
N SER A 106 22.69 8.79 2.67
CA SER A 106 21.48 8.42 3.38
C SER A 106 21.54 8.92 4.82
N PHE A 107 20.37 9.07 5.42
CA PHE A 107 20.19 9.16 6.85
C PHE A 107 19.05 8.23 7.25
N HIS A 108 19.06 7.80 8.51
CA HIS A 108 18.00 7.01 9.11
C HIS A 108 17.91 7.32 10.60
N PHE A 109 16.71 7.41 11.13
CA PHE A 109 16.44 7.48 12.56
C PHE A 109 15.06 6.88 12.83
N PHE A 110 14.88 6.38 14.04
CA PHE A 110 13.57 6.00 14.55
C PHE A 110 12.90 7.20 15.20
N GLN A 111 11.59 7.32 15.01
CA GLN A 111 10.78 8.32 15.68
C GLN A 111 9.64 7.63 16.41
N ASP A 112 9.48 7.93 17.69
CA ASP A 112 8.25 7.61 18.40
C ASP A 112 7.20 8.65 18.02
N MET A 113 6.16 8.20 17.32
CA MET A 113 5.06 9.05 16.88
C MET A 113 3.95 9.17 17.94
N GLN A 114 4.09 8.52 19.09
CA GLN A 114 3.16 8.68 20.20
C GLN A 114 3.48 9.97 20.96
N PHE A 115 2.50 10.87 21.07
CA PHE A 115 2.64 12.12 21.83
C PHE A 115 3.82 12.99 21.36
N TYR A 116 4.20 12.92 20.09
CA TYR A 116 5.29 13.72 19.53
C TYR A 116 4.81 15.17 19.31
N ASP A 117 5.41 16.09 20.05
CA ASP A 117 5.20 17.54 19.95
C ASP A 117 6.12 18.18 18.90
N PHE A 118 5.57 19.02 18.04
CA PHE A 118 6.35 19.72 17.02
C PHE A 118 5.71 21.05 16.61
N PRO A 119 6.51 22.02 16.11
CA PRO A 119 5.99 23.28 15.60
C PRO A 119 5.42 23.15 14.18
N LEU A 120 4.23 23.71 13.97
CA LEU A 120 3.69 24.02 12.64
C LEU A 120 4.38 25.26 12.04
N ALA A 121 4.18 25.48 10.74
CA ALA A 121 4.74 26.63 10.02
C ALA A 121 4.32 28.00 10.59
N ASN A 122 3.17 28.06 11.28
CA ASN A 122 2.68 29.26 11.97
C ASN A 122 3.27 29.45 13.38
N GLY A 123 4.16 28.58 13.84
CA GLY A 123 4.78 28.60 15.17
C GLY A 123 3.93 28.00 16.29
N SER A 124 2.70 27.57 16.02
CA SER A 124 1.91 26.81 17.00
C SER A 124 2.52 25.43 17.23
N ILE A 125 2.55 24.99 18.48
CA ILE A 125 2.97 23.63 18.83
C ILE A 125 1.74 22.74 18.80
N VAL A 126 1.85 21.64 18.07
CA VAL A 126 0.84 20.58 18.02
C VAL A 126 1.45 19.25 18.39
N GLN A 127 0.60 18.29 18.73
CA GLN A 127 1.01 16.96 19.17
C GLN A 127 0.34 15.89 18.31
N THR A 128 1.08 14.82 18.03
CA THR A 128 0.53 13.56 17.50
C THR A 128 -0.12 12.73 18.60
N CYS A 129 -0.94 11.77 18.20
CA CYS A 129 -1.71 10.93 19.11
C CYS A 129 -1.13 9.51 19.21
N PRO A 130 -1.40 8.75 20.28
CA PRO A 130 -1.18 7.30 20.27
C PRO A 130 -2.00 6.64 19.15
N ALA A 131 -1.44 5.61 18.53
CA ALA A 131 -2.07 4.88 17.43
C ALA A 131 -3.53 4.46 17.75
N ALA A 132 -4.47 4.89 16.92
CA ALA A 132 -5.88 4.53 16.99
C ALA A 132 -6.47 4.36 15.58
N LEU A 133 -7.51 3.53 15.46
CA LEU A 133 -8.28 3.36 14.22
C LEU A 133 -9.69 3.92 14.42
N GLY A 134 -10.14 4.75 13.49
CA GLY A 134 -11.52 5.22 13.43
C GLY A 134 -12.47 4.14 12.92
N TYR A 135 -13.78 4.32 13.12
CA TYR A 135 -14.78 3.34 12.70
C TYR A 135 -14.79 3.07 11.18
N SER A 136 -14.55 4.09 10.35
CA SER A 136 -14.49 3.93 8.89
C SER A 136 -13.34 3.03 8.40
N PHE A 137 -12.37 2.69 9.25
CA PHE A 137 -11.38 1.65 8.92
C PHE A 137 -12.06 0.31 8.64
N ALA A 138 -13.05 -0.06 9.45
CA ALA A 138 -13.78 -1.31 9.28
C ALA A 138 -14.76 -1.30 8.10
N ALA A 139 -15.05 -0.13 7.52
CA ALA A 139 -15.89 0.03 6.33
C ALA A 139 -15.15 -0.35 5.03
N GLY A 140 -13.83 -0.54 5.07
CA GLY A 140 -13.02 -0.85 3.90
C GLY A 140 -13.07 0.25 2.84
N THR A 141 -12.68 -0.08 1.61
CA THR A 141 -12.64 0.87 0.49
C THR A 141 -13.47 0.40 -0.70
N SER A 142 -13.46 1.20 -1.76
CA SER A 142 -13.96 0.80 -3.08
C SER A 142 -13.28 -0.46 -3.64
N ASP A 143 -12.05 -0.74 -3.22
CA ASP A 143 -11.25 -1.84 -3.78
C ASP A 143 -11.43 -3.15 -3.01
N GLY A 144 -12.03 -3.08 -1.82
CA GLY A 144 -12.36 -4.19 -0.94
C GLY A 144 -13.31 -3.68 0.14
N PRO A 145 -14.63 -3.97 0.05
CA PRO A 145 -15.58 -3.49 1.03
C PRO A 145 -15.26 -4.08 2.40
N GLY A 146 -15.52 -3.29 3.43
CA GLY A 146 -15.37 -3.72 4.81
C GLY A 146 -16.33 -4.83 5.21
N ALA A 147 -16.23 -5.24 6.46
CA ALA A 147 -17.13 -6.23 7.05
C ALA A 147 -18.20 -5.55 7.92
N PHE A 148 -19.35 -6.21 8.10
CA PHE A 148 -20.45 -5.77 8.96
C PHE A 148 -21.16 -4.48 8.51
N ASP A 149 -21.70 -3.71 9.45
CA ASP A 149 -22.54 -2.52 9.26
C ASP A 149 -21.74 -1.20 9.25
N PHE A 150 -20.43 -1.25 8.98
CA PHE A 150 -19.58 -0.07 8.93
C PHE A 150 -19.67 0.64 7.57
N THR A 151 -19.86 1.96 7.62
CA THR A 151 -19.92 2.86 6.45
C THR A 151 -18.82 3.92 6.57
N GLN A 152 -18.29 4.37 5.43
CA GLN A 152 -17.31 5.46 5.44
C GLN A 152 -17.99 6.81 5.70
N ASN A 153 -17.30 7.71 6.41
CA ASN A 153 -17.80 9.05 6.73
C ASN A 153 -19.18 9.02 7.43
N ASP A 154 -19.31 8.15 8.44
CA ASP A 154 -20.51 8.10 9.28
C ASP A 154 -20.19 8.61 10.70
N PRO A 155 -20.40 9.91 10.97
CA PRO A 155 -20.18 10.50 12.30
C PRO A 155 -21.14 9.96 13.37
N GLY A 156 -22.22 9.28 12.98
CA GLY A 156 -23.18 8.64 13.88
C GLY A 156 -22.96 7.13 14.06
N ALA A 157 -21.97 6.55 13.36
CA ALA A 157 -21.65 5.14 13.41
C ALA A 157 -20.79 4.75 14.63
N PRO A 158 -20.83 3.47 15.01
CA PRO A 158 -21.70 2.43 14.44
C PRO A 158 -23.14 2.55 14.97
N SER A 159 -24.11 2.33 14.07
CA SER A 159 -25.53 2.30 14.43
C SER A 159 -25.87 1.20 15.46
N ASN A 160 -25.04 0.14 15.50
CA ASN A 160 -25.14 -0.94 16.47
C ASN A 160 -24.29 -0.66 17.73
N PRO A 161 -24.92 -0.48 18.91
CA PRO A 161 -24.21 -0.21 20.16
C PRO A 161 -23.28 -1.36 20.61
N LEU A 162 -23.44 -2.57 20.07
CA LEU A 162 -22.56 -3.72 20.33
C LEU A 162 -21.08 -3.38 20.10
N TRP A 163 -20.76 -2.61 19.06
CA TRP A 163 -19.39 -2.32 18.71
C TRP A 163 -18.68 -1.39 19.70
N SER A 164 -19.42 -0.52 20.39
CA SER A 164 -18.89 0.28 21.50
C SER A 164 -18.54 -0.58 22.72
N VAL A 165 -19.27 -1.67 22.93
CA VAL A 165 -19.01 -2.64 24.01
C VAL A 165 -17.81 -3.51 23.65
N VAL A 166 -17.75 -4.02 22.40
CA VAL A 166 -16.63 -4.84 21.93
C VAL A 166 -15.32 -4.05 21.94
N SER A 167 -15.32 -2.80 21.49
CA SER A 167 -14.12 -1.94 21.55
C SER A 167 -13.68 -1.67 22.99
N GLY A 168 -14.63 -1.41 23.90
CA GLY A 168 -14.37 -1.22 25.33
C GLY A 168 -13.82 -2.47 26.02
N LEU A 169 -14.18 -3.67 25.58
CA LEU A 169 -13.66 -4.94 26.08
C LEU A 169 -12.25 -5.26 25.57
N LEU A 170 -11.88 -4.77 24.38
CA LEU A 170 -10.54 -4.93 23.81
C LEU A 170 -9.54 -3.96 24.46
N ARG A 171 -9.87 -2.67 24.53
CA ARG A 171 -9.03 -1.66 25.20
C ARG A 171 -9.81 -0.37 25.47
N VAL A 172 -9.94 0.01 26.74
CA VAL A 172 -10.53 1.30 27.14
C VAL A 172 -9.52 2.43 26.86
N PRO A 173 -9.90 3.49 26.10
CA PRO A 173 -9.03 4.65 25.90
C PRO A 173 -8.65 5.33 27.23
N THR A 174 -7.38 5.72 27.35
CA THR A 174 -6.89 6.46 28.51
C THR A 174 -7.35 7.93 28.48
N ALA A 175 -7.33 8.60 29.63
CA ALA A 175 -7.67 10.04 29.72
C ALA A 175 -6.72 10.94 28.91
N GLN A 176 -5.54 10.47 28.52
CA GLN A 176 -4.63 11.18 27.61
C GLN A 176 -5.03 11.03 26.13
N GLN A 177 -5.84 10.01 25.80
CA GLN A 177 -6.36 9.75 24.46
C GLN A 177 -7.70 10.48 24.20
N GLN A 178 -8.28 11.17 25.20
CA GLN A 178 -9.50 11.97 25.06
C GLN A 178 -9.30 13.34 25.73
N PRO A 179 -9.64 14.50 25.14
CA PRO A 179 -10.24 14.78 23.83
C PRO A 179 -9.32 15.18 22.63
N PRO A 180 -7.98 15.42 22.73
CA PRO A 180 -7.21 15.88 21.57
C PRO A 180 -7.03 14.81 20.47
N CYS A 181 -7.31 13.54 20.79
CA CYS A 181 -7.02 12.38 19.95
C CYS A 181 -8.27 11.55 19.57
N ARG A 182 -9.47 12.06 19.82
CA ARG A 182 -10.71 11.34 19.49
C ARG A 182 -10.97 11.44 17.98
N VAL A 183 -11.02 10.28 17.32
CA VAL A 183 -11.22 10.06 15.87
C VAL A 183 -12.65 10.31 15.39
N ASP A 184 -13.48 11.00 16.17
CA ASP A 184 -14.89 11.16 15.82
C ASP A 184 -15.04 12.35 14.87
N ALA A 185 -15.48 12.04 13.65
CA ALA A 185 -15.86 13.00 12.62
C ALA A 185 -16.80 14.06 13.20
N GLY A 186 -16.45 15.34 13.10
CA GLY A 186 -17.39 16.38 13.52
C GLY A 186 -16.87 17.80 13.69
N ASN A 187 -15.56 18.03 13.78
CA ASN A 187 -15.03 19.39 13.79
C ASN A 187 -14.12 19.62 12.57
N PRO A 188 -14.65 20.19 11.46
CA PRO A 188 -13.79 20.64 10.38
C PRO A 188 -12.79 21.67 10.93
N PRO A 189 -11.54 21.73 10.41
CA PRO A 189 -10.59 22.74 10.81
C PRO A 189 -11.20 24.13 10.59
N SER A 190 -11.25 24.95 11.65
CA SER A 190 -11.83 26.30 11.63
C SER A 190 -10.98 27.34 10.88
N GLN A 191 -9.90 26.92 10.22
CA GLN A 191 -8.93 27.77 9.54
C GLN A 191 -8.34 27.05 8.32
N PRO A 192 -8.13 27.75 7.19
CA PRO A 192 -7.28 27.25 6.10
C PRO A 192 -5.88 26.91 6.63
N GLN A 193 -5.34 25.76 6.28
CA GLN A 193 -4.01 25.39 6.75
C GLN A 193 -2.91 26.27 6.13
N PRO A 194 -1.87 26.64 6.91
CA PRO A 194 -0.70 27.30 6.37
C PRO A 194 -0.02 26.42 5.31
N ALA A 195 0.62 27.04 4.33
CA ALA A 195 1.48 26.31 3.40
C ALA A 195 2.52 25.47 4.19
N PRO A 196 2.89 24.27 3.70
CA PRO A 196 3.86 23.43 4.37
C PRO A 196 5.15 24.22 4.62
N PRO A 197 5.84 23.98 5.76
CA PRO A 197 7.04 24.71 6.11
C PRO A 197 8.07 24.58 4.98
N LYS A 198 8.56 25.72 4.50
CA LYS A 198 9.64 25.73 3.51
C LYS A 198 10.90 25.21 4.18
N SER A 199 11.50 24.17 3.60
CA SER A 199 12.83 23.70 4.00
C SER A 199 13.80 24.88 4.05
N PRO A 200 14.62 25.01 5.12
CA PRO A 200 15.68 26.03 5.17
C PRO A 200 16.82 25.71 4.19
N HIS A 201 16.85 24.49 3.64
CA HIS A 201 17.81 24.05 2.63
C HIS A 201 17.22 24.18 1.22
N PRO A 202 18.05 24.48 0.19
CA PRO A 202 17.62 24.52 -1.19
C PRO A 202 16.95 23.18 -1.59
N PRO A 203 15.85 23.22 -2.36
CA PRO A 203 15.13 22.01 -2.72
C PRO A 203 15.99 21.10 -3.61
N PRO A 204 15.85 19.77 -3.48
CA PRO A 204 16.48 18.84 -4.41
C PRO A 204 15.92 19.05 -5.83
N ARG A 205 16.71 18.71 -6.85
CA ARG A 205 16.28 18.80 -8.27
C ARG A 205 15.10 17.89 -8.58
N LEU A 206 15.01 16.75 -7.88
CA LEU A 206 13.93 15.78 -7.96
C LEU A 206 13.74 15.14 -6.58
N SER A 207 12.50 15.02 -6.14
CA SER A 207 12.12 14.28 -4.93
C SER A 207 11.07 13.24 -5.30
N LEU A 208 11.32 11.99 -4.97
CA LEU A 208 10.40 10.87 -5.18
C LEU A 208 10.00 10.31 -3.81
N ALA A 209 8.71 10.12 -3.61
CA ALA A 209 8.19 9.45 -2.41
C ALA A 209 8.18 7.93 -2.65
N ALA A 210 8.71 7.16 -1.69
CA ALA A 210 8.68 5.71 -1.68
C ALA A 210 8.04 5.23 -0.36
N PRO A 211 6.71 5.27 -0.24
CA PRO A 211 6.01 4.82 0.96
C PRO A 211 6.05 3.31 1.11
N GLN A 212 5.52 2.80 2.22
CA GLN A 212 5.51 1.38 2.59
C GLN A 212 6.92 0.78 2.81
N THR A 213 7.90 1.62 3.11
CA THR A 213 9.28 1.23 3.44
C THR A 213 9.49 1.19 4.95
N HIS A 214 10.32 0.25 5.42
CA HIS A 214 10.69 0.03 6.84
C HIS A 214 9.53 -0.36 7.77
N THR A 215 8.62 0.57 8.08
CA THR A 215 7.47 0.39 8.98
C THR A 215 6.25 1.03 8.34
N ARG A 216 5.09 0.37 8.42
CA ARG A 216 3.85 0.85 7.77
C ARG A 216 2.99 1.64 8.75
N THR A 217 2.74 2.90 8.44
CA THR A 217 1.49 3.60 8.80
C THR A 217 0.48 3.41 7.68
N ILE A 218 -0.81 3.31 8.01
CA ILE A 218 -1.81 2.80 7.06
C ILE A 218 -2.18 3.89 6.04
N SER A 219 -2.33 5.15 6.46
CA SER A 219 -2.68 6.27 5.56
C SER A 219 -2.17 7.60 6.10
N LEU A 220 -1.89 8.54 5.18
CA LEU A 220 -1.34 9.88 5.48
C LEU A 220 -2.11 10.98 4.71
N PRO A 221 -3.42 11.12 4.95
CA PRO A 221 -4.24 12.14 4.31
C PRO A 221 -3.86 13.54 4.82
N ARG A 222 -4.20 14.56 4.03
CA ARG A 222 -4.13 15.94 4.52
C ARG A 222 -5.15 16.18 5.64
N PRO A 223 -4.95 17.16 6.53
CA PRO A 223 -5.90 17.42 7.60
C PRO A 223 -7.33 17.71 7.13
N GLU A 224 -7.50 18.32 5.94
CA GLU A 224 -8.82 18.49 5.33
C GLU A 224 -9.45 17.15 4.97
N GLU A 225 -8.68 16.21 4.42
CA GLU A 225 -9.13 14.86 4.06
C GLU A 225 -9.39 14.01 5.31
N TYR A 226 -8.51 14.11 6.33
CA TYR A 226 -8.68 13.46 7.63
C TYR A 226 -10.01 13.85 8.28
N SER A 227 -10.40 15.13 8.19
CA SER A 227 -11.64 15.64 8.81
C SER A 227 -12.91 15.01 8.24
N ILE A 228 -12.85 14.45 7.03
CA ILE A 228 -13.97 13.73 6.39
C ILE A 228 -14.13 12.32 6.99
N GLN A 229 -13.07 11.74 7.58
CA GLN A 229 -13.11 10.39 8.17
C GLN A 229 -13.70 9.33 7.22
N ARG A 230 -13.25 9.36 5.96
CA ARG A 230 -13.29 8.19 5.06
C ARG A 230 -12.28 7.13 5.53
N TYR A 231 -12.18 6.01 4.83
CA TYR A 231 -11.26 4.92 5.20
C TYR A 231 -9.84 5.42 5.49
N GLU A 232 -9.30 6.28 4.64
CA GLU A 232 -7.94 6.83 4.74
C GLU A 232 -7.77 7.72 5.97
N GLY A 233 -8.78 8.56 6.26
CA GLY A 233 -8.84 9.39 7.47
C GLY A 233 -8.90 8.56 8.75
N ALA A 234 -9.75 7.54 8.77
CA ALA A 234 -9.88 6.62 9.92
C ALA A 234 -8.68 5.68 10.08
N SER A 235 -7.90 5.49 9.02
CA SER A 235 -6.66 4.71 8.99
C SER A 235 -5.42 5.54 9.36
N THR A 236 -5.60 6.82 9.69
CA THR A 236 -4.50 7.70 10.12
C THR A 236 -4.24 7.49 11.62
N LEU A 237 -3.22 6.69 11.93
CA LEU A 237 -3.00 6.14 13.26
C LEU A 237 -2.72 7.21 14.31
N TYR A 238 -1.90 8.19 13.95
CA TYR A 238 -1.37 9.19 14.89
C TYR A 238 -2.16 10.51 14.85
N GLY A 239 -3.38 10.49 14.30
CA GLY A 239 -4.33 11.59 14.31
C GLY A 239 -4.10 12.66 13.25
N GLN A 240 -4.87 13.75 13.32
CA GLN A 240 -4.94 14.79 12.28
C GLN A 240 -3.60 15.46 11.93
N HIS A 241 -2.61 15.40 12.82
CA HIS A 241 -1.30 16.02 12.65
C HIS A 241 -0.23 15.03 12.15
N GLU A 242 -0.60 13.79 11.81
CA GLU A 242 0.36 12.77 11.36
C GLU A 242 1.14 13.22 10.11
N LEU A 243 0.45 13.70 9.06
CA LEU A 243 1.11 14.18 7.84
C LEU A 243 2.09 15.34 8.13
N GLU A 244 1.65 16.31 8.93
CA GLU A 244 2.47 17.46 9.32
C GLU A 244 3.72 17.03 10.11
N ALA A 245 3.60 16.01 10.97
CA ALA A 245 4.73 15.44 11.68
C ALA A 245 5.74 14.82 10.71
N TYR A 246 5.28 14.05 9.71
CA TYR A 246 6.16 13.49 8.67
C TYR A 246 6.85 14.58 7.84
N ILE A 247 6.14 15.65 7.47
CA ILE A 247 6.72 16.80 6.77
C ILE A 247 7.80 17.45 7.64
N HIS A 248 7.50 17.72 8.92
CA HIS A 248 8.43 18.32 9.86
C HIS A 248 9.71 17.49 10.04
N LEU A 249 9.57 16.18 10.27
CA LEU A 249 10.70 15.25 10.44
C LEU A 249 11.54 15.16 9.16
N THR A 250 10.91 15.09 7.98
CA THR A 250 11.62 15.01 6.70
C THR A 250 12.37 16.30 6.39
N THR A 251 11.71 17.45 6.56
CA THR A 251 12.30 18.77 6.25
C THR A 251 13.37 19.18 7.26
N SER A 252 13.29 18.74 8.51
CA SER A 252 14.36 18.94 9.50
C SER A 252 15.57 18.04 9.27
N ALA A 253 15.39 16.86 8.70
CA ALA A 253 16.48 15.91 8.43
C ALA A 253 17.14 16.08 7.04
N ILE A 254 16.51 16.77 6.09
CA ILE A 254 17.03 16.87 4.71
C ILE A 254 18.43 17.50 4.65
N GLY A 255 18.80 18.33 5.63
CA GLY A 255 20.14 18.91 5.76
C GLY A 255 21.27 17.89 5.90
N TYR A 256 20.98 16.68 6.40
CA TYR A 256 21.96 15.58 6.46
C TYR A 256 22.36 15.06 5.07
N LEU A 257 21.56 15.31 4.03
CA LEU A 257 21.88 14.96 2.65
C LEU A 257 22.75 16.00 1.94
N ALA A 258 23.01 17.17 2.54
CA ALA A 258 23.86 18.19 1.92
C ALA A 258 25.29 17.64 1.72
N ALA A 259 25.92 17.95 0.57
CA ALA A 259 27.23 17.41 0.20
C ALA A 259 28.34 17.74 1.23
N SER A 260 28.26 18.91 1.87
CA SER A 260 29.21 19.34 2.91
C SER A 260 28.96 18.74 4.28
N ASN A 261 27.80 18.09 4.50
CA ASN A 261 27.42 17.58 5.81
C ASN A 261 27.94 16.15 6.00
N THR A 262 28.72 15.90 7.05
CA THR A 262 29.22 14.56 7.40
C THR A 262 28.55 13.97 8.64
N SER A 263 27.63 14.72 9.26
CA SER A 263 26.88 14.27 10.44
C SER A 263 25.67 13.42 10.07
N GLN A 264 25.11 12.76 11.08
CA GLN A 264 23.90 11.93 10.99
C GLN A 264 22.92 12.35 12.10
N PRO A 265 21.61 12.17 11.92
CA PRO A 265 20.64 12.39 12.98
C PRO A 265 20.87 11.43 14.13
N ALA A 266 20.37 11.80 15.31
CA ALA A 266 20.29 10.86 16.43
C ALA A 266 19.42 9.66 16.03
N ALA A 267 19.83 8.45 16.42
CA ALA A 267 19.19 7.21 15.97
C ALA A 267 17.74 7.05 16.47
N GLY A 268 17.33 7.77 17.52
CA GLY A 268 16.02 7.65 18.15
C GLY A 268 15.82 6.36 18.96
N PRO A 269 14.60 6.13 19.49
CA PRO A 269 14.29 4.94 20.28
C PRO A 269 14.24 3.69 19.41
N SER A 270 14.81 2.58 19.88
CA SER A 270 14.71 1.30 19.16
C SER A 270 13.27 0.78 19.19
N PRO A 271 12.74 0.25 18.07
CA PRO A 271 11.41 -0.33 18.03
C PRO A 271 11.31 -1.58 18.93
N PRO A 272 10.12 -1.87 19.48
CA PRO A 272 9.92 -3.07 20.29
C PRO A 272 10.10 -4.35 19.45
N ASN A 273 10.68 -5.39 20.05
CA ASN A 273 10.83 -6.70 19.43
C ASN A 273 9.68 -7.63 19.86
N ASN A 274 8.77 -7.92 18.92
CA ASN A 274 7.59 -8.74 19.16
C ASN A 274 7.67 -10.17 18.58
N VAL A 275 8.86 -10.66 18.20
CA VAL A 275 9.04 -11.98 17.56
C VAL A 275 8.41 -13.13 18.38
N ASN A 276 8.50 -13.06 19.72
CA ASN A 276 7.97 -14.08 20.64
C ASN A 276 6.57 -13.77 21.20
N ALA A 277 5.89 -12.76 20.66
CA ALA A 277 4.56 -12.33 21.12
C ALA A 277 3.46 -12.56 20.08
N SER A 278 3.76 -13.32 19.02
CA SER A 278 2.79 -13.60 17.95
C SER A 278 1.86 -14.76 18.32
N LEU A 279 0.56 -14.56 18.08
CA LEU A 279 -0.45 -15.60 18.19
C LEU A 279 -0.79 -16.10 16.79
N SER A 280 -0.73 -17.41 16.57
CA SER A 280 -1.20 -18.03 15.34
C SER A 280 -2.35 -18.98 15.67
N PHE A 281 -3.51 -18.68 15.10
CA PHE A 281 -4.70 -19.53 15.16
C PHE A 281 -4.91 -20.32 13.85
N ILE A 282 -3.96 -20.21 12.92
CA ILE A 282 -4.00 -20.92 11.64
C ILE A 282 -3.44 -22.31 11.87
N THR A 283 -4.31 -23.32 11.82
CA THR A 283 -3.90 -24.72 11.94
C THR A 283 -2.85 -25.07 10.89
N GLY A 284 -1.82 -25.81 11.30
CA GLY A 284 -0.81 -26.36 10.39
C GLY A 284 -1.40 -27.38 9.42
N VAL A 285 -0.57 -27.85 8.48
CA VAL A 285 -0.95 -29.02 7.68
C VAL A 285 -0.93 -30.24 8.59
N VAL A 286 -2.08 -30.88 8.77
CA VAL A 286 -2.21 -32.04 9.67
C VAL A 286 -1.78 -33.32 8.97
N TYR A 287 -2.34 -33.57 7.78
CA TYR A 287 -2.10 -34.78 7.00
C TYR A 287 -2.58 -34.58 5.56
N ASP A 288 -1.86 -35.15 4.60
CA ASP A 288 -2.27 -35.29 3.21
C ASP A 288 -2.28 -36.77 2.83
N SER A 289 -3.26 -37.21 2.03
CA SER A 289 -3.31 -38.57 1.50
C SER A 289 -3.74 -38.62 0.05
N GLY A 290 -3.23 -39.60 -0.67
CA GLY A 290 -3.60 -39.88 -2.05
C GLY A 290 -2.40 -40.39 -2.84
N SER A 291 -2.63 -40.71 -4.12
CA SER A 291 -1.56 -41.06 -5.06
C SER A 291 -0.96 -39.77 -5.64
N PHE A 292 -0.14 -39.06 -4.86
CA PHE A 292 0.38 -37.75 -5.26
C PHE A 292 1.05 -37.77 -6.65
N GLY A 293 0.75 -36.76 -7.45
CA GLY A 293 1.23 -36.62 -8.83
C GLY A 293 0.40 -37.39 -9.88
N SER A 294 -0.52 -38.27 -9.49
CA SER A 294 -1.40 -38.92 -10.47
C SER A 294 -2.37 -37.92 -11.08
N VAL A 295 -2.64 -38.06 -12.39
CA VAL A 295 -3.60 -37.21 -13.11
C VAL A 295 -5.02 -37.72 -12.83
N SER A 296 -5.88 -36.87 -12.30
CA SER A 296 -7.31 -37.15 -12.15
C SER A 296 -8.14 -36.67 -13.34
N VAL A 297 -7.69 -35.60 -14.02
CA VAL A 297 -8.31 -35.09 -15.25
C VAL A 297 -7.23 -34.81 -16.28
N GLN A 298 -7.27 -35.55 -17.39
CA GLN A 298 -6.36 -35.36 -18.52
C GLN A 298 -6.81 -34.17 -19.38
N PRO A 299 -5.88 -33.41 -19.98
CA PRO A 299 -6.21 -32.44 -21.00
C PRO A 299 -6.66 -33.12 -22.30
N ASN A 300 -7.34 -32.37 -23.17
CA ASN A 300 -7.69 -32.83 -24.51
C ASN A 300 -6.43 -33.00 -25.37
N SER A 301 -6.53 -33.84 -26.40
CA SER A 301 -5.43 -34.10 -27.33
C SER A 301 -5.10 -32.92 -28.25
N ALA A 302 -6.03 -31.97 -28.40
CA ALA A 302 -5.85 -30.80 -29.25
C ALA A 302 -6.71 -29.63 -28.76
N TYR A 303 -6.19 -28.43 -29.00
CA TYR A 303 -6.82 -27.16 -28.64
C TYR A 303 -6.66 -26.16 -29.79
N LYS A 304 -7.60 -25.21 -29.88
CA LYS A 304 -7.41 -24.01 -30.70
C LYS A 304 -6.62 -22.98 -29.91
N ILE A 305 -5.82 -22.18 -30.60
CA ILE A 305 -5.13 -21.03 -29.98
C ILE A 305 -6.17 -20.14 -29.27
N GLY A 306 -5.85 -19.73 -28.04
CA GLY A 306 -6.74 -18.98 -27.16
C GLY A 306 -7.65 -19.85 -26.26
N SER A 307 -7.65 -21.17 -26.41
CA SER A 307 -8.39 -22.07 -25.52
C SER A 307 -7.67 -22.28 -24.19
N VAL A 308 -8.44 -22.48 -23.11
CA VAL A 308 -7.90 -22.87 -21.81
C VAL A 308 -7.62 -24.37 -21.78
N VAL A 309 -6.40 -24.75 -21.39
CA VAL A 309 -5.99 -26.14 -21.18
C VAL A 309 -6.07 -26.46 -19.69
N ASN A 310 -6.91 -27.42 -19.31
CA ASN A 310 -7.08 -27.85 -17.93
C ASN A 310 -6.53 -29.27 -17.76
N ALA A 311 -5.72 -29.46 -16.71
CA ALA A 311 -5.31 -30.76 -16.20
C ALA A 311 -5.42 -30.73 -14.67
N THR A 312 -5.83 -31.84 -14.07
CA THR A 312 -5.98 -31.95 -12.62
C THR A 312 -5.14 -33.10 -12.11
N PHE A 313 -4.42 -32.84 -11.01
CA PHE A 313 -3.52 -33.80 -10.38
C PHE A 313 -3.92 -33.99 -8.92
N VAL A 314 -3.63 -35.16 -8.38
CA VAL A 314 -3.67 -35.40 -6.94
C VAL A 314 -2.48 -34.67 -6.32
N GLY A 315 -2.74 -33.53 -5.68
CA GLY A 315 -1.73 -32.71 -5.00
C GLY A 315 -1.71 -32.95 -3.49
N ALA A 316 -0.63 -32.50 -2.84
CA ALA A 316 -0.56 -32.31 -1.39
C ALA A 316 -0.68 -30.81 -1.08
N ASN A 317 -0.91 -30.46 0.19
CA ASN A 317 -1.01 -29.07 0.60
C ASN A 317 0.27 -28.27 0.23
N PRO A 318 0.17 -27.14 -0.49
CA PRO A 318 1.35 -26.34 -0.88
C PRO A 318 2.11 -25.75 0.31
N ARG A 319 1.48 -25.66 1.49
CA ARG A 319 2.16 -25.22 2.73
C ARG A 319 3.22 -26.22 3.20
N ASN A 320 3.23 -27.45 2.70
CA ASN A 320 4.29 -28.42 2.99
C ASN A 320 5.64 -28.01 2.36
N ASN A 321 5.62 -27.32 1.22
CA ASN A 321 6.82 -26.84 0.56
C ASN A 321 6.46 -25.70 -0.39
N LEU A 322 6.92 -24.49 -0.07
CA LEU A 322 6.65 -23.27 -0.82
C LEU A 322 7.26 -23.26 -2.24
N ARG A 323 8.23 -24.15 -2.52
CA ARG A 323 8.99 -24.21 -3.77
C ARG A 323 9.64 -22.88 -4.14
N LEU A 324 10.31 -22.26 -3.16
CA LEU A 324 11.11 -21.04 -3.37
C LEU A 324 12.10 -21.26 -4.51
N GLU A 325 12.21 -20.28 -5.42
CA GLU A 325 13.01 -20.36 -6.66
C GLU A 325 12.64 -21.52 -7.61
N GLY A 326 11.47 -22.14 -7.43
CA GLY A 326 10.98 -23.25 -8.23
C GLY A 326 9.59 -23.00 -8.81
N THR A 327 8.91 -24.08 -9.21
CA THR A 327 7.53 -24.00 -9.70
C THR A 327 6.69 -25.20 -9.25
N TYR A 328 5.38 -24.99 -9.13
CA TYR A 328 4.42 -26.07 -8.94
C TYR A 328 4.09 -26.80 -10.24
N THR A 329 4.16 -26.08 -11.37
CA THR A 329 3.76 -26.57 -12.69
C THR A 329 4.67 -26.00 -13.77
N LEU A 330 4.96 -26.80 -14.79
CA LEU A 330 5.69 -26.37 -15.97
C LEU A 330 4.94 -26.87 -17.21
N LEU A 331 4.87 -26.03 -18.24
CA LEU A 331 4.44 -26.43 -19.56
C LEU A 331 5.70 -26.67 -20.38
N ASN A 332 5.90 -27.91 -20.84
CA ASN A 332 7.00 -28.23 -21.74
C ASN A 332 6.47 -28.22 -23.18
N SER A 333 7.05 -27.35 -24.00
CA SER A 333 6.71 -27.17 -25.42
C SER A 333 7.49 -28.13 -26.30
#